data_AF-A0AAD9BZ52-F1
#
_entry.id   AF-A0AAD9BZ52-F1
#
_cell.length_a   1.000
_cell.length_b   1.000
_cell.length_c   1.000
_cell.angle_alpha   90.00
_cell.angle_beta   90.00
_cell.angle_gamma   90.00
#
_symmetry.space_group_name_H-M   'P 1'
#
loop_
_entity.id
_entity.type
_entity.pdbx_description
1 polymer ?
#
loop_
_entity_poly.entity_id
_entity_poly.type
_entity_poly.pdbx_seq_one_letter_code
_entity_poly.pdbx_strand_id
1 'polypeptide(L)'
;MASLSDKSVWDEVEDGIGEEVLKMSTDEIVQRTRLLDSEIKIMKSEVLRVTHELQAMKDKIKENTEKIKVNKTLPYLVSNVIELLDVDPNDQEEDGANVDLDSQRKGKCAVIKTSTRQTYFLPVIGLVTRRS
;
A
#
# COMPACT_ATOMS: atom_id res chain seq x y z
N MET A 1 25.34 9.25 -11.69
CA MET A 1 24.67 8.65 -12.86
C MET A 1 25.69 8.65 -13.98
N ALA A 2 26.24 7.48 -14.34
CA ALA A 2 27.09 7.38 -15.53
C ALA A 2 26.22 7.66 -16.77
N SER A 3 26.68 8.54 -17.65
CA SER A 3 25.97 8.85 -18.90
C SER A 3 26.23 7.76 -19.94
N LEU A 4 25.29 7.51 -20.85
CA LEU A 4 25.44 6.55 -21.97
C LEU A 4 26.67 6.82 -22.87
N SER A 5 27.30 7.99 -22.75
CA SER A 5 28.50 8.42 -23.47
C SER A 5 29.82 7.98 -22.81
N ASP A 6 29.77 7.39 -21.63
CA ASP A 6 30.96 6.98 -20.89
C ASP A 6 31.47 5.64 -21.45
N LYS A 7 32.64 5.66 -22.09
CA LYS A 7 33.25 4.49 -22.78
C LYS A 7 33.47 3.31 -21.83
N SER A 8 33.71 3.62 -20.55
CA SER A 8 33.84 2.65 -19.46
C SER A 8 32.62 1.74 -19.29
N VAL A 9 31.41 2.26 -19.55
CA VAL A 9 30.16 1.50 -19.47
C VAL A 9 30.06 0.46 -20.59
N TRP A 10 30.71 0.68 -21.72
CA TRP A 10 30.71 -0.25 -22.86
C TRP A 10 31.84 -1.28 -22.77
N ASP A 11 33.02 -0.87 -22.29
CA ASP A 11 34.18 -1.76 -22.08
C ASP A 11 33.88 -2.88 -21.07
N GLU A 12 33.09 -2.63 -20.02
CA GLU A 12 32.72 -3.66 -19.02
C GLU A 12 31.74 -4.72 -19.55
N VAL A 13 30.97 -4.42 -20.61
CA VAL A 13 29.96 -5.34 -21.17
C VAL A 13 30.52 -6.21 -22.30
N GLU A 14 31.61 -5.77 -22.92
CA GLU A 14 32.23 -6.47 -24.05
C GLU A 14 32.86 -7.81 -23.67
N ASP A 15 33.40 -7.94 -22.44
CA ASP A 15 34.17 -9.10 -22.00
C ASP A 15 33.38 -10.43 -21.95
N GLY A 16 32.04 -10.40 -21.91
CA GLY A 16 31.21 -11.61 -21.87
C GLY A 16 30.25 -11.77 -23.05
N ILE A 17 29.73 -10.66 -23.58
CA ILE A 17 28.70 -10.68 -24.62
C ILE A 17 29.34 -10.79 -26.01
N GLY A 18 30.51 -10.18 -26.23
CA GLY A 18 31.19 -10.20 -27.53
C GLY A 18 31.58 -11.62 -27.97
N GLU A 19 32.06 -12.44 -27.03
CA GLU A 19 32.45 -13.83 -27.30
C GLU A 19 31.23 -14.75 -27.57
N GLU A 20 30.10 -14.49 -26.91
CA GLU A 20 28.84 -15.22 -27.12
C GLU A 20 28.20 -14.86 -28.47
N VAL A 21 28.28 -13.58 -28.88
CA VAL A 21 27.84 -13.08 -30.19
C VAL A 21 28.69 -13.63 -31.33
N LEU A 22 30.00 -13.82 -31.13
CA LEU A 22 30.86 -14.47 -32.13
C LEU A 22 30.52 -15.95 -32.36
N LYS A 23 29.90 -16.62 -31.38
CA LYS A 23 29.51 -18.04 -31.42
C LYS A 23 28.10 -18.26 -31.97
N MET A 24 27.24 -17.23 -31.97
CA MET A 24 25.87 -17.30 -32.47
C MET A 24 25.81 -17.11 -34.00
N SER A 25 24.79 -17.72 -34.60
CA SER A 25 24.46 -17.47 -36.01
C SER A 25 23.83 -16.09 -36.20
N THR A 26 23.93 -15.54 -37.42
CA THR A 26 23.31 -14.24 -37.76
C THR A 26 21.80 -14.21 -37.53
N ASP A 27 21.12 -15.34 -37.74
CA ASP A 27 19.66 -15.44 -37.52
C ASP A 27 19.31 -15.43 -36.02
N GLU A 28 20.10 -16.08 -35.18
CA GLU A 28 19.94 -16.04 -33.72
C GLU A 28 20.15 -14.63 -33.16
N ILE A 29 21.14 -13.89 -33.67
CA ILE A 29 21.39 -12.49 -33.27
C ILE A 29 20.18 -11.61 -33.62
N VAL A 30 19.60 -11.79 -34.82
CA VAL A 30 18.43 -11.02 -35.25
C VAL A 30 17.20 -11.35 -34.40
N GLN A 31 16.99 -12.62 -34.07
CA GLN A 31 15.89 -13.04 -33.22
C GLN A 31 16.05 -12.52 -31.78
N ARG A 32 17.26 -12.62 -31.20
CA ARG A 32 17.57 -12.13 -29.85
C ARG A 32 17.38 -10.61 -29.75
N THR A 33 17.82 -9.87 -30.77
CA THR A 33 17.63 -8.41 -30.83
C THR A 33 16.14 -8.03 -30.82
N ARG A 34 15.30 -8.73 -31.61
CA ARG A 34 13.85 -8.48 -31.65
C ARG A 34 13.15 -8.79 -30.32
N LEU A 35 13.56 -9.87 -29.64
CA LEU A 35 13.03 -10.22 -28.33
C LEU A 35 13.40 -9.16 -27.30
N LEU A 36 14.67 -8.74 -27.26
CA LEU A 36 15.14 -7.68 -26.37
C LEU A 36 14.43 -6.34 -26.63
N ASP A 37 14.22 -5.97 -27.90
CA ASP A 37 13.45 -4.76 -28.26
C ASP A 37 11.99 -4.82 -27.76
N SER A 38 11.37 -6.00 -27.86
CA SER A 38 10.01 -6.20 -27.36
C SER A 38 9.95 -6.11 -25.82
N GLU A 39 10.94 -6.70 -25.15
CA GLU A 39 11.04 -6.70 -23.69
C GLU A 39 11.31 -5.30 -23.15
N ILE A 40 12.21 -4.54 -23.79
CA ILE A 40 12.48 -3.15 -23.45
C ILE A 40 11.23 -2.28 -23.59
N LYS A 41 10.40 -2.49 -24.62
CA LYS A 41 9.13 -1.75 -24.78
C LYS A 41 8.16 -2.05 -23.64
N ILE A 42 8.01 -3.32 -23.27
CA ILE A 42 7.14 -3.73 -22.16
C ILE A 42 7.67 -3.15 -20.85
N MET A 43 8.96 -3.32 -20.56
CA MET A 43 9.60 -2.77 -19.36
C MET A 43 9.44 -1.25 -19.26
N LYS A 44 9.60 -0.51 -20.36
CA LYS A 44 9.39 0.95 -20.37
C LYS A 44 7.94 1.32 -20.02
N SER A 45 6.96 0.59 -20.56
CA SER A 45 5.54 0.84 -20.23
C SER A 45 5.21 0.52 -18.76
N GLU A 46 5.79 -0.56 -18.23
CA GLU A 46 5.63 -0.97 -16.84
C GLU A 46 6.25 0.03 -15.87
N VAL A 47 7.47 0.51 -16.16
CA VAL A 47 8.13 1.56 -15.36
C VAL A 47 7.26 2.81 -15.30
N LEU A 48 6.70 3.26 -16.43
CA LEU A 48 5.81 4.41 -16.45
C LEU A 48 4.54 4.17 -15.62
N ARG A 49 3.88 3.01 -15.79
CA ARG A 49 2.68 2.66 -15.03
C ARG A 49 2.95 2.67 -13.52
N VAL A 50 3.98 1.95 -13.08
CA VAL A 50 4.35 1.86 -11.66
C VAL A 50 4.73 3.24 -11.11
N THR A 51 5.41 4.08 -11.89
CA THR A 51 5.76 5.44 -11.46
C THR A 51 4.50 6.31 -11.25
N HIS A 52 3.52 6.22 -12.15
CA HIS A 52 2.25 6.93 -12.01
C HIS A 52 1.45 6.44 -10.81
N GLU A 53 1.34 5.12 -10.60
CA GLU A 53 0.66 4.54 -9.45
C GLU A 53 1.33 4.93 -8.13
N LEU A 54 2.66 4.88 -8.08
CA LEU A 54 3.44 5.29 -6.91
C LEU A 54 3.23 6.77 -6.59
N GLN A 55 3.19 7.64 -7.60
CA GLN A 55 2.90 9.06 -7.40
C GLN A 55 1.47 9.27 -6.88
N ALA A 56 0.47 8.60 -7.48
CA ALA A 56 -0.91 8.68 -7.04
C ALA A 56 -1.09 8.19 -5.59
N MET A 57 -0.42 7.10 -5.20
CA MET A 57 -0.45 6.61 -3.81
C MET A 57 0.23 7.59 -2.85
N LYS A 58 1.37 8.19 -3.23
CA LYS A 58 2.03 9.22 -2.41
C LYS A 58 1.13 10.43 -2.18
N ASP A 59 0.40 10.88 -3.20
CA ASP A 59 -0.48 12.03 -3.06
C ASP A 59 -1.69 11.70 -2.18
N LYS A 60 -2.26 10.49 -2.29
CA LYS A 60 -3.29 9.99 -1.35
C LYS A 60 -2.78 9.92 0.09
N ILE A 61 -1.55 9.48 0.31
CA ILE A 61 -0.94 9.44 1.66
C ILE A 61 -0.80 10.85 2.23
N LYS A 62 -0.34 11.82 1.44
CA LYS A 62 -0.23 13.21 1.86
C LYS A 62 -1.59 13.79 2.24
N GLU A 63 -2.59 13.65 1.37
CA GLU A 63 -3.95 14.13 1.62
C GLU A 63 -4.54 13.51 2.89
N ASN A 64 -4.39 12.20 3.08
CA ASN A 64 -4.87 11.51 4.29
C ASN A 64 -4.12 11.97 5.54
N THR A 65 -2.82 12.23 5.44
CA THR A 65 -2.00 12.74 6.55
C THR A 65 -2.45 14.14 6.96
N GLU A 66 -2.78 15.00 6.00
CA GLU A 66 -3.34 16.33 6.26
C GLU A 66 -4.72 16.26 6.91
N LYS A 67 -5.62 15.40 6.41
CA LYS A 67 -6.94 15.15 7.03
C LYS A 67 -6.80 14.69 8.48
N ILE A 68 -5.86 13.76 8.74
CA ILE A 68 -5.56 13.32 10.11
C ILE A 68 -5.05 14.48 10.95
N LYS A 69 -4.17 15.33 10.41
CA LYS A 69 -3.62 16.49 11.14
C LYS A 69 -4.70 17.51 11.50
N VAL A 70 -5.63 17.81 10.60
CA VAL A 70 -6.77 18.72 10.86
C VAL A 70 -7.68 18.16 11.95
N ASN A 71 -7.96 16.86 11.92
CA ASN A 71 -8.78 16.20 12.94
C ASN A 71 -8.01 15.95 14.25
N LYS A 72 -6.68 16.08 14.24
CA LYS A 72 -5.83 16.00 15.43
C LYS A 72 -5.57 17.37 16.07
N THR A 73 -6.59 18.21 16.13
CA THR A 73 -6.50 19.52 16.77
C THR A 73 -6.78 19.42 18.27
N LEU A 74 -5.96 20.12 19.06
CA LEU A 74 -6.16 20.28 20.50
C LEU A 74 -7.25 21.35 20.75
N PRO A 75 -7.99 21.28 21.87
CA PRO A 75 -7.87 20.31 22.97
C PRO A 75 -8.72 19.04 22.81
N TYR A 76 -8.25 17.91 23.35
CA TYR A 76 -9.02 16.66 23.39
C TYR A 76 -9.76 16.47 24.72
N LEU A 77 -10.95 15.85 24.65
CA LEU A 77 -11.63 15.33 25.83
C LEU A 77 -11.00 14.00 26.24
N VAL A 78 -10.49 13.95 27.47
CA VAL A 78 -9.88 12.74 28.03
C VAL A 78 -10.97 11.77 28.51
N SER A 79 -10.75 10.47 28.29
CA SER A 79 -11.64 9.40 28.74
C SER A 79 -10.83 8.18 29.19
N ASN A 80 -11.45 7.34 30.01
CA ASN A 80 -10.92 6.05 30.41
C ASN A 80 -11.62 4.93 29.64
N VAL A 81 -10.87 3.94 29.19
CA VAL A 81 -11.44 2.70 28.62
C VAL A 81 -11.97 1.86 29.77
N ILE A 82 -13.26 1.54 29.73
CA ILE A 82 -13.91 0.71 30.74
C ILE A 82 -13.79 -0.76 30.34
N GLU A 83 -14.20 -1.06 29.11
CA GLU A 83 -14.33 -2.42 28.61
C GLU A 83 -14.00 -2.49 27.12
N LEU A 84 -13.35 -3.59 26.73
CA LEU A 84 -13.13 -3.96 25.34
C LEU A 84 -13.99 -5.19 25.06
N LEU A 85 -14.90 -5.06 24.11
CA LEU A 85 -15.83 -6.13 23.74
C LEU A 85 -15.35 -6.74 22.42
N ASP A 86 -15.31 -8.06 22.32
CA ASP A 86 -15.13 -8.76 21.04
C ASP A 86 -16.53 -9.11 20.52
N VAL A 87 -16.98 -8.45 19.45
CA VAL A 87 -18.28 -8.74 18.83
C VAL A 87 -18.05 -9.73 17.71
N ASP A 88 -18.38 -10.99 17.96
CA ASP A 88 -18.43 -12.03 16.94
C ASP A 88 -19.81 -11.98 16.25
N PRO A 89 -19.88 -11.80 14.92
CA PRO A 89 -21.14 -11.68 14.19
C PRO A 89 -21.96 -12.98 14.17
N ASN A 90 -21.38 -14.10 14.60
CA ASN A 90 -22.10 -15.37 14.72
C ASN A 90 -23.04 -15.43 15.93
N ASP A 91 -22.92 -14.50 16.90
CA ASP A 91 -23.81 -14.47 18.08
C ASP A 91 -25.11 -13.69 17.83
N GLN A 92 -25.32 -13.12 16.63
CA GLN A 92 -26.48 -12.28 16.28
C GLN A 92 -27.26 -12.74 15.03
N GLU A 93 -27.18 -14.02 14.65
CA GLU A 93 -28.01 -14.58 13.56
C GLU A 93 -29.44 -14.96 14.02
N GLU A 94 -30.02 -14.30 15.02
CA GLU A 94 -31.46 -14.41 15.31
C GLU A 94 -32.21 -13.13 14.95
N ASP A 95 -32.90 -13.22 13.80
CA ASP A 95 -34.19 -12.63 13.48
C ASP A 95 -34.34 -11.09 13.46
N GLY A 96 -34.34 -10.53 12.25
CA GLY A 96 -34.89 -9.19 11.99
C GLY A 96 -34.34 -8.54 10.73
N ALA A 97 -35.21 -8.17 9.80
CA ALA A 97 -34.87 -7.53 8.52
C ALA A 97 -34.35 -6.07 8.63
N ASN A 98 -33.58 -5.76 9.67
CA ASN A 98 -32.92 -4.47 9.86
C ASN A 98 -31.52 -4.71 10.41
N VAL A 99 -30.65 -5.29 9.58
CA VAL A 99 -29.28 -5.56 9.99
C VAL A 99 -28.52 -4.24 10.08
N ASP A 100 -28.22 -3.82 11.31
CA ASP A 100 -27.34 -2.68 11.56
C ASP A 100 -25.95 -3.00 10.99
N LEU A 101 -25.50 -2.19 10.03
CA LEU A 101 -24.20 -2.33 9.38
C LEU A 101 -23.04 -2.25 10.38
N ASP A 102 -23.28 -1.67 11.57
CA ASP A 102 -22.32 -1.64 12.67
C ASP A 102 -22.20 -2.99 13.41
N SER A 103 -23.26 -3.81 13.39
CA SER A 103 -23.29 -5.15 14.03
C SER A 103 -22.59 -6.23 13.20
N GLN A 104 -22.48 -6.05 11.88
CA GLN A 104 -21.74 -6.98 11.00
C GLN A 104 -20.22 -6.78 11.01
N ARG A 105 -19.72 -5.70 11.63
CA ARG A 105 -18.28 -5.41 11.61
C ARG A 105 -17.55 -6.27 12.64
N LYS A 106 -16.95 -7.36 12.15
CA LYS A 106 -15.96 -8.14 12.89
C LYS A 106 -14.89 -7.22 13.47
N GLY A 107 -14.83 -7.11 14.79
CA GLY A 107 -13.80 -6.33 15.45
C GLY A 107 -14.12 -6.03 16.91
N LYS A 108 -13.08 -5.63 17.66
CA LYS A 108 -13.28 -5.24 19.04
C LYS A 108 -14.00 -3.88 19.11
N CYS A 109 -15.02 -3.76 19.93
CA CYS A 109 -15.64 -2.50 20.31
C CYS A 109 -15.03 -2.01 21.62
N ALA A 110 -15.18 -0.72 21.92
CA ALA A 110 -14.70 -0.15 23.17
C ALA A 110 -15.80 0.65 23.85
N VAL A 111 -15.95 0.48 25.16
CA VAL A 111 -16.78 1.33 26.00
C VAL A 111 -15.86 2.30 26.73
N ILE A 112 -16.07 3.60 26.53
CA ILE A 112 -15.26 4.66 27.16
C ILE A 112 -16.13 5.49 28.12
N LYS A 113 -15.51 5.95 29.21
CA LYS A 113 -16.09 6.94 30.12
C LYS A 113 -15.31 8.23 30.04
N THR A 114 -15.95 9.31 29.62
CA THR A 114 -15.32 10.64 29.55
C THR A 114 -15.07 11.21 30.94
N SER A 115 -14.16 12.17 31.03
CA SER A 115 -13.93 12.96 32.25
C SER A 115 -15.19 13.72 32.71
N THR A 116 -16.15 13.96 31.81
CA THR A 116 -17.48 14.52 32.10
C THR A 116 -18.48 13.48 32.63
N ARG A 117 -18.03 12.26 32.96
CA ARG A 117 -18.85 11.14 33.48
C ARG A 117 -19.92 10.62 32.51
N GLN A 118 -19.76 10.86 31.21
CA GLN A 118 -20.62 10.30 30.17
C GLN A 118 -20.01 9.00 29.62
N THR A 119 -20.84 8.02 29.30
CA THR A 119 -20.42 6.74 28.75
C THR A 119 -20.75 6.68 27.26
N TYR A 120 -19.77 6.32 26.43
CA TYR A 120 -19.93 6.17 24.99
C TYR A 120 -19.50 4.77 24.55
N PHE A 121 -20.28 4.19 23.63
CA PHE A 121 -19.93 2.97 22.91
C PHE A 121 -19.27 3.33 21.59
N LEU A 122 -18.08 2.78 21.33
CA LEU A 122 -17.34 2.96 20.08
C LEU A 122 -17.29 1.62 19.33
N PRO A 123 -18.01 1.49 18.20
CA PRO A 123 -17.90 0.30 17.34
C PRO A 123 -16.54 0.20 16.64
N VAL A 124 -15.83 1.33 16.49
CA VAL A 124 -14.49 1.42 15.87
C VAL A 124 -13.55 2.25 16.74
N ILE A 125 -12.41 1.67 17.14
CA ILE A 125 -11.41 2.32 18.03
C ILE A 125 -10.62 3.44 17.31
N GLY A 126 -10.61 3.47 15.98
CA GLY A 126 -10.05 4.56 15.20
C GLY A 126 -8.52 4.53 15.08
N LEU A 127 -7.87 5.69 15.26
CA LEU A 127 -6.44 5.92 14.96
C LEU A 127 -5.44 5.28 15.95
N VAL A 128 -5.90 4.40 16.83
CA VAL A 128 -5.06 3.76 17.86
C VAL A 128 -4.98 2.26 17.58
N THR A 129 -3.75 1.74 17.54
CA THR A 129 -3.49 0.31 17.42
C THR A 129 -3.86 -0.39 18.72
N ARG A 130 -4.58 -1.51 18.60
CA ARG A 130 -4.77 -2.44 19.70
C ARG A 130 -3.48 -3.24 19.89
N ARG A 131 -2.73 -3.00 20.96
CA ARG A 131 -1.76 -3.97 21.43
C ARG A 131 -2.56 -5.09 22.10
N SER A 132 -2.48 -6.30 21.53
CA SER A 132 -2.99 -7.53 22.14
C SER A 132 -2.22 -7.82 23.42
#